data_AF-H2AU89-F1
#
_entry.id   AF-H2AU89-F1
#
_cell.length_a   1.000
_cell.length_b   1.000
_cell.length_c   1.000
_cell.angle_alpha   90.00
_cell.angle_beta   90.00
_cell.angle_gamma   90.00
#
_symmetry.space_group_name_H-M   'P 1'
#
loop_
_entity.id
_entity.type
_entity.pdbx_description
1 polymer ?
#
loop_
_entity_poly.entity_id
_entity_poly.type
_entity_poly.pdbx_seq_one_letter_code
_entity_poly.pdbx_strand_id
1 'polypeptide(L)' 'MNNSKKRQYAYLAQQLQQLQTNLQTTKDEMSVLSSQCNKNIVGQLGKINASWFVASNRWLENEIYKEK' A
#
# COMPACT_ATOMS: atom_id res chain seq x y z
N MET A 1 2.54 38.16 -33.51
CA MET A 1 2.53 37.23 -32.36
C MET A 1 3.68 36.24 -32.53
N ASN A 2 4.63 36.16 -31.60
CA ASN A 2 5.92 35.48 -31.80
C ASN A 2 5.77 33.94 -31.86
N ASN A 3 6.15 33.32 -32.99
CA ASN A 3 5.99 31.87 -33.25
C ASN A 3 6.70 30.98 -32.21
N SER A 4 7.82 31.44 -31.64
CA SER A 4 8.53 30.69 -30.59
C SER A 4 7.72 30.58 -29.30
N LYS A 5 6.98 31.63 -28.92
CA LYS A 5 6.09 31.59 -27.74
C LYS A 5 4.94 30.61 -27.93
N LYS A 6 4.36 30.53 -29.14
CA LYS A 6 3.29 29.56 -29.43
C LYS A 6 3.76 28.12 -29.26
N ARG A 7 4.97 27.79 -29.76
CA ARG A 7 5.56 26.46 -29.58
C ARG A 7 5.85 26.15 -28.11
N GLN A 8 6.37 27.12 -27.36
CA GLN A 8 6.61 26.98 -25.92
C GLN A 8 5.32 26.71 -25.14
N TYR A 9 4.24 27.44 -25.43
CA TYR A 9 2.94 27.20 -24.79
C TYR A 9 2.31 25.87 -25.19
N ALA A 10 2.44 25.45 -26.45
CA ALA A 10 1.97 24.13 -26.89
C ALA A 10 2.70 23.00 -26.16
N TYR A 11 4.02 23.11 -26.02
CA TYR A 11 4.83 22.15 -25.26
C TYR A 11 4.47 22.15 -23.78
N LEU A 12 4.32 23.33 -23.16
CA LEU A 12 3.91 23.45 -21.77
C LEU A 12 2.52 22.84 -21.53
N ALA A 13 1.55 23.07 -22.43
CA ALA A 13 0.22 22.47 -22.33
C ALA A 13 0.30 20.94 -22.39
N GLN A 14 1.12 20.39 -23.29
CA GLN A 14 1.35 18.95 -23.38
C GLN A 14 1.98 18.39 -22.10
N GLN A 15 2.98 19.07 -21.54
CA GLN A 15 3.62 18.68 -20.28
C GLN A 15 2.63 18.70 -19.11
N LEU A 16 1.78 19.73 -19.02
CA LEU A 16 0.77 19.83 -17.98
C LEU A 16 -0.28 18.71 -18.09
N GLN A 17 -0.68 18.37 -19.32
CA GLN A 17 -1.61 17.26 -19.56
C GLN A 17 -0.99 15.91 -19.17
N GLN A 18 0.27 15.67 -19.52
CA GLN A 18 0.99 14.47 -19.10
C GLN A 18 1.16 14.42 -17.58
N LEU A 19 1.51 15.55 -16.95
CA LEU A 19 1.64 15.63 -15.50
C LEU A 19 0.32 15.30 -14.79
N GLN A 20 -0.80 15.85 -15.28
CA GLN A 20 -2.12 15.53 -14.73
C GLN A 20 -2.42 14.04 -14.82
N THR A 21 -2.19 13.43 -16.00
CA THR A 21 -2.40 11.99 -16.20
C THR A 21 -1.52 11.18 -15.25
N ASN A 22 -0.24 11.53 -15.12
CA ASN A 22 0.67 10.83 -14.23
C ASN A 22 0.24 10.94 -12.77
N LEU A 23 -0.14 12.12 -12.31
CA LEU A 23 -0.63 12.34 -10.94
C LEU A 23 -1.90 11.52 -10.66
N GLN A 24 -2.80 11.43 -11.64
CA GLN A 24 -4.01 10.64 -11.50
C GLN A 24 -3.68 9.14 -11.40
N THR A 25 -2.84 8.62 -12.31
CA THR A 25 -2.40 7.22 -12.27
C THR A 25 -1.68 6.89 -10.96
N THR A 26 -0.73 7.72 -10.52
CA THR A 26 -0.01 7.49 -9.27
C THR A 26 -0.95 7.49 -8.06
N LYS A 27 -1.96 8.37 -8.04
CA LYS A 27 -2.97 8.38 -6.98
C LYS A 27 -3.76 7.07 -6.94
N ASP A 28 -4.18 6.58 -8.11
CA ASP A 28 -4.97 5.36 -8.21
C ASP A 28 -4.15 4.13 -7.80
N GLU A 29 -2.90 4.02 -8.27
CA GLU A 29 -1.95 2.97 -7.87
C GLU A 29 -1.65 3.00 -6.37
N MET A 30 -1.47 4.20 -5.79
CA MET A 30 -1.20 4.34 -4.35
C MET A 30 -2.41 3.93 -3.50
N SER A 31 -3.63 4.18 -3.97
CA SER A 31 -4.85 3.69 -3.32
C SER A 31 -4.91 2.16 -3.31
N VAL A 32 -4.60 1.53 -4.44
CA VAL A 32 -4.53 0.06 -4.54
C VAL A 32 -3.44 -0.49 -3.62
N LEU A 33 -2.24 0.11 -3.64
CA LEU A 33 -1.12 -0.32 -2.80
C LEU A 33 -1.46 -0.22 -1.31
N SER A 34 -2.10 0.88 -0.88
CA SER A 34 -2.53 1.06 0.51
C SER A 34 -3.51 -0.03 0.94
N SER A 35 -4.52 -0.31 0.12
CA SER A 35 -5.50 -1.38 0.36
C SER A 35 -4.85 -2.76 0.46
N GLN A 36 -3.96 -3.08 -0.49
CA GLN A 36 -3.26 -4.37 -0.52
C GLN A 36 -2.27 -4.52 0.63
N CYS A 37 -1.53 -3.47 1.01
CA CYS A 37 -0.63 -3.48 2.15
C CYS A 37 -1.38 -3.77 3.45
N ASN A 38 -2.50 -3.07 3.68
CA ASN A 38 -3.29 -3.27 4.88
C ASN A 38 -3.86 -4.70 4.95
N LYS A 39 -4.41 -5.21 3.83
CA LYS A 39 -5.05 -6.53 3.80
C LYS A 39 -4.06 -7.68 3.82
N ASN A 40 -3.04 -7.63 2.96
CA ASN A 40 -2.18 -8.78 2.69
C ASN A 40 -0.89 -8.77 3.51
N ILE A 41 -0.38 -7.59 3.89
CA ILE A 41 0.85 -7.52 4.68
C ILE A 41 0.47 -7.42 6.14
N VAL A 42 -0.17 -6.31 6.55
CA VAL A 42 -0.52 -6.08 7.96
C VAL A 42 -1.53 -7.12 8.45
N GLY A 43 -2.59 -7.38 7.68
CA GLY A 43 -3.63 -8.34 8.03
C GLY A 43 -3.12 -9.77 8.16
N GLN A 44 -2.23 -10.23 7.26
CA GLN A 44 -1.70 -11.60 7.34
C GLN A 44 -0.65 -11.75 8.44
N LEU A 45 0.24 -10.76 8.62
CA LEU A 45 1.18 -10.75 9.75
C LEU A 45 0.45 -10.77 11.09
N GLY A 46 -0.64 -9.99 11.23
CA GLY A 46 -1.49 -10.01 12.41
C GLY A 46 -2.10 -11.39 12.68
N LYS A 47 -2.59 -12.08 11.64
CA LYS A 47 -3.13 -13.45 11.77
C LYS A 47 -2.07 -14.47 12.20
N ILE A 48 -0.88 -14.42 11.61
CA ILE A 48 0.23 -15.31 11.98
C ILE A 48 0.60 -15.10 13.45
N ASN A 49 0.80 -13.86 13.87
CA ASN A 49 1.16 -13.53 15.26
C ASN A 49 0.06 -13.94 16.25
N ALA A 50 -1.21 -13.67 15.93
CA ALA A 50 -2.33 -14.10 16.75
C ALA A 50 -2.41 -15.63 16.87
N SER A 51 -2.20 -16.34 15.76
CA SER A 51 -2.21 -17.82 15.74
C SER A 51 -1.08 -18.39 16.58
N TRP A 52 0.12 -17.82 16.47
CA TRP A 52 1.26 -18.18 17.29
C TRP A 52 0.98 -17.97 18.78
N PHE A 53 0.46 -16.79 19.16
CA PHE A 53 0.13 -16.49 20.55
C PHE A 53 -0.88 -17.47 21.15
N VAL A 54 -1.95 -17.77 20.41
CA VAL A 54 -2.97 -18.74 20.86
C VAL A 54 -2.38 -20.15 20.99
N ALA A 55 -1.56 -20.59 20.03
CA ALA A 55 -0.91 -21.90 20.09
C ALA A 55 0.05 -22.01 21.27
N SER A 56 0.88 -20.99 21.51
CA SER A 56 1.81 -20.95 22.65
C SER A 56 1.07 -20.98 23.99
N ASN A 57 -0.03 -20.24 24.13
CA ASN A 57 -0.82 -20.27 25.37
C ASN A 57 -1.44 -21.65 25.61
N ARG A 58 -2.03 -22.28 24.58
CA ARG A 58 -2.59 -23.64 24.71
C ARG A 58 -1.53 -24.67 25.08
N TRP A 59 -0.33 -24.55 24.51
CA TRP A 59 0.79 -25.42 24.87
C TRP A 59 1.19 -25.21 26.33
N LEU A 60 1.33 -23.95 26.77
CA LEU A 60 1.70 -23.61 28.14
C LEU A 60 0.66 -24.12 29.15
N GLU A 61 -0.64 -23.93 28.87
CA GLU A 61 -1.72 -24.47 29.69
C GLU A 61 -1.57 -25.99 29.87
N ASN A 62 -1.38 -26.72 28.77
CA ASN A 62 -1.18 -28.18 28.84
C ASN A 62 0.04 -28.57 29.67
N GLU A 63 1.14 -27.81 29.58
CA GLU A 63 2.35 -28.11 30.34
C GLU A 63 2.14 -27.87 31.85
N ILE A 64 1.50 -26.76 32.21
CA ILE A 64 1.13 -26.45 33.60
C ILE A 64 0.18 -27.52 34.18
N TYR A 65 -0.76 -28.03 33.38
CA TYR A 65 -1.67 -29.09 33.83
C TYR A 65 -0.99 -30.46 33.96
N LYS A 66 0.10 -30.73 33.25
CA LYS A 66 0.88 -31.98 33.37
C LYS A 66 1.82 -31.99 34.58
N GLU A 67 2.23 -30.82 35.06
CA GLU A 67 3.08 -30.69 36.26
C GLU A 67 2.30 -30.79 37.59
N LYS A 68 0.97 -30.92 37.55
CA LYS A 68 0.11 -31.19 38.72
C LYS A 68 -0.25 -32.66 38.85
#